data_AF-A0AA41Z2I8-F1
#
_entry.id   AF-A0AA41Z2I8-F1
#
_cell.length_a   1.000
_cell.length_b   1.000
_cell.length_c   1.000
_cell.angle_alpha   90.00
_cell.angle_beta   90.00
_cell.angle_gamma   90.00
#
_symmetry.space_group_name_H-M   'P 1'
#
loop_
_entity.id
_entity.type
_entity.pdbx_description
1 polymer ?
#
loop_
_entity_poly.entity_id
_entity_poly.type
_entity_poly.pdbx_seq_one_letter_code
_entity_poly.pdbx_strand_id
1 'polypeptide(L)'
;MPSSPSFPSYNTFCRPAGLAADPLGDLRRDMMVWAEPVIADCIGEAYGDYELGAAFRSLISTHHRRLWRALILENRPLIEQVRDELTRDLLRVGIQADVVEDIDNSIMEELMDIVFKRFRSSREAAKGFSLVLLSAASNIGASRPLAA
;
A
#
# COMPACT_ATOMS: atom_id res chain seq x y z
N MET A 1 -31.22 -11.23 26.69
CA MET A 1 -30.28 -12.04 25.88
C MET A 1 -30.07 -11.30 24.56
N PRO A 2 -28.89 -10.74 24.29
CA PRO A 2 -28.64 -10.02 23.04
C PRO A 2 -28.36 -11.01 21.91
N SER A 3 -29.08 -10.83 20.80
CA SER A 3 -29.00 -11.62 19.57
C SER A 3 -27.64 -11.44 18.89
N SER A 4 -26.99 -12.55 18.56
CA SER A 4 -25.77 -12.59 17.74
C SER A 4 -26.03 -12.06 16.33
N PRO A 5 -25.12 -11.27 15.72
CA PRO A 5 -25.22 -10.92 14.32
C PRO A 5 -24.85 -12.12 13.43
N SER A 6 -25.77 -12.51 12.55
CA SER A 6 -25.54 -13.46 11.45
C SER A 6 -24.54 -12.89 10.46
N PHE A 7 -23.41 -13.57 10.27
CA PHE A 7 -22.52 -13.35 9.14
C PHE A 7 -23.10 -14.01 7.87
N PRO A 8 -22.97 -13.39 6.68
CA PRO A 8 -23.45 -14.00 5.45
C PRO A 8 -22.60 -15.23 5.09
N SER A 9 -23.26 -16.37 4.90
CA SER A 9 -22.67 -17.56 4.29
C SER A 9 -22.23 -17.26 2.86
N TYR A 10 -20.94 -17.42 2.59
CA TYR A 10 -20.37 -17.35 1.24
C TYR A 10 -20.90 -18.53 0.40
N ASN A 11 -22.07 -18.35 -0.20
CA ASN A 11 -22.63 -19.28 -1.14
C ASN A 11 -21.94 -19.12 -2.50
N THR A 12 -21.37 -20.24 -2.94
CA THR A 12 -20.78 -20.58 -4.23
C THR A 12 -21.43 -19.84 -5.41
N PHE A 13 -20.70 -18.88 -5.98
CA PHE A 13 -20.99 -18.35 -7.32
C PHE A 13 -20.20 -19.16 -8.35
N CYS A 14 -20.92 -19.89 -9.21
CA CYS A 14 -20.38 -20.43 -10.45
C CYS A 14 -19.89 -19.26 -11.32
N ARG A 15 -18.57 -19.05 -11.38
CA ARG A 15 -17.94 -18.06 -12.25
C ARG A 15 -17.49 -18.76 -13.55
N PRO A 16 -17.77 -18.20 -14.74
CA PRO A 16 -17.37 -18.82 -16.00
C PRO A 16 -15.84 -18.94 -16.08
N ALA A 17 -15.38 -20.11 -16.48
CA ALA A 17 -13.97 -20.42 -16.73
C ALA A 17 -13.47 -19.56 -17.90
N GLY A 18 -12.56 -18.61 -17.66
CA GLY A 18 -12.00 -17.80 -18.75
C GLY A 18 -11.12 -16.60 -18.38
N LEU A 19 -11.18 -16.11 -17.14
CA LEU A 19 -10.11 -15.26 -16.58
C LEU A 19 -9.72 -15.89 -15.25
N ALA A 20 -8.43 -16.16 -15.04
CA ALA A 20 -7.93 -16.45 -13.70
C ALA A 20 -8.37 -15.29 -12.81
N ALA A 21 -9.36 -15.53 -11.94
CA ALA A 21 -9.80 -14.55 -10.98
C ALA A 21 -8.56 -14.23 -10.13
N ASP A 22 -8.07 -12.99 -10.18
CA ASP A 22 -7.05 -12.54 -9.24
C ASP A 22 -7.60 -12.80 -7.83
N PRO A 23 -7.09 -13.82 -7.12
CA PRO A 23 -7.67 -14.27 -5.87
C PRO A 23 -7.46 -13.23 -4.76
N LEU A 24 -6.58 -12.25 -4.99
CA LEU A 24 -6.33 -11.15 -4.07
C LEU A 24 -7.05 -9.87 -4.50
N GLY A 25 -7.63 -9.79 -5.69
CA GLY A 25 -8.16 -8.54 -6.25
C GLY A 25 -9.24 -7.88 -5.39
N ASP A 26 -10.12 -8.66 -4.78
CA ASP A 26 -11.12 -8.17 -3.83
C ASP A 26 -10.46 -7.72 -2.52
N LEU A 27 -9.51 -8.51 -1.99
CA LEU A 27 -8.74 -8.16 -0.79
C LEU A 27 -7.92 -6.88 -0.97
N ARG A 28 -7.35 -6.65 -2.15
CA ARG A 28 -6.60 -5.41 -2.48
C ARG A 28 -7.51 -4.19 -2.41
N ARG A 29 -8.71 -4.29 -3.00
CA ARG A 29 -9.72 -3.22 -2.94
C ARG A 29 -10.18 -2.97 -1.51
N ASP A 30 -10.48 -4.02 -0.77
CA ASP A 30 -10.90 -3.94 0.63
C ASP A 30 -9.80 -3.35 1.52
N MET A 31 -8.53 -3.71 1.27
CA MET A 31 -7.37 -3.15 1.95
C MET A 31 -7.26 -1.65 1.71
N MET A 32 -7.36 -1.20 0.45
CA MET A 32 -7.21 0.21 0.11
C MET A 32 -8.20 1.11 0.85
N VAL A 33 -9.42 0.65 1.12
CA VAL A 33 -10.44 1.44 1.83
C VAL A 33 -9.96 1.90 3.20
N TRP A 34 -9.19 1.08 3.91
CA TRP A 34 -8.66 1.44 5.22
C TRP A 34 -7.17 1.78 5.23
N ALA A 35 -6.40 1.32 4.25
CA ALA A 35 -4.98 1.61 4.13
C ALA A 35 -4.71 3.04 3.62
N GLU A 36 -5.56 3.57 2.73
CA GLU A 36 -5.37 4.89 2.12
C GLU A 36 -5.19 6.05 3.13
N PRO A 37 -6.02 6.20 4.18
CA PRO A 37 -5.80 7.25 5.19
C PRO A 37 -4.50 7.03 5.98
N VAL A 38 -4.18 5.78 6.33
CA VAL A 38 -2.95 5.45 7.10
C VAL A 38 -1.70 5.80 6.30
N ILE A 39 -1.67 5.42 5.02
CA ILE A 39 -0.60 5.77 4.09
C ILE A 39 -0.46 7.29 3.98
N ALA A 40 -1.57 8.02 3.89
CA ALA A 40 -1.54 9.47 3.81
C ALA A 40 -0.99 10.13 5.09
N ASP A 41 -1.35 9.60 6.26
CA ASP A 41 -0.87 10.10 7.54
C ASP A 41 0.64 9.85 7.70
N CYS A 42 1.12 8.62 7.46
CA CYS A 42 2.54 8.27 7.51
C CYS A 42 3.39 9.14 6.56
N ILE A 43 2.93 9.34 5.32
CA ILE A 43 3.63 10.17 4.33
C ILE A 43 3.62 11.65 4.73
N GLY A 44 2.48 12.13 5.25
CA GLY A 44 2.33 13.52 5.68
C GLY A 44 3.22 13.86 6.87
N GLU A 45 3.32 12.95 7.83
CA GLU A 45 4.21 13.05 9.00
C GLU A 45 5.67 13.01 8.55
N ALA A 46 6.07 12.00 7.78
CA ALA A 46 7.46 11.85 7.37
C ALA A 46 7.98 13.02 6.53
N TYR A 47 7.22 13.49 5.52
CA TYR A 47 7.63 14.68 4.77
C TYR A 47 7.40 16.00 5.52
N GLY A 48 6.68 15.95 6.64
CA GLY A 48 6.48 17.07 7.56
C GLY A 48 7.76 17.54 8.21
N ASP A 49 8.67 16.61 8.50
CA ASP A 49 9.95 16.82 9.18
C ASP A 49 11.00 17.51 8.29
N TYR A 50 10.78 17.55 6.98
CA TYR A 50 11.70 18.20 6.03
C TYR A 50 11.29 19.65 5.77
N GLU A 51 12.28 20.54 5.71
CA GLU A 51 12.12 21.95 5.30
C GLU A 51 11.89 22.07 3.78
N LEU A 52 10.79 21.49 3.31
CA LEU A 52 10.34 21.58 1.93
C LEU A 52 9.35 22.74 1.78
N GLY A 53 9.41 23.45 0.65
CA GLY A 53 8.34 24.38 0.28
C GLY A 53 7.00 23.65 0.19
N ALA A 54 5.91 24.28 0.67
CA ALA A 54 4.59 23.65 0.78
C ALA A 54 4.10 22.99 -0.52
N ALA A 55 4.36 23.63 -1.67
CA ALA A 55 4.02 23.08 -2.98
C ALA A 55 4.78 21.78 -3.29
N PHE A 56 6.07 21.71 -2.97
CA PHE A 56 6.89 20.51 -3.18
C PHE A 56 6.52 19.38 -2.23
N ARG A 57 6.26 19.71 -0.95
CA ARG A 57 5.77 18.73 0.03
C ARG A 57 4.48 18.08 -0.44
N SER A 58 3.53 18.89 -0.93
CA SER A 58 2.26 18.40 -1.47
C SER A 58 2.45 17.53 -2.73
N LEU A 59 3.38 17.90 -3.61
CA LEU A 59 3.67 17.15 -4.84
C LEU A 59 4.25 15.76 -4.52
N ILE A 60 5.32 15.71 -3.73
CA ILE A 60 6.00 14.46 -3.35
C ILE A 60 5.05 13.55 -2.58
N SER A 61 4.32 14.09 -1.60
CA SER A 61 3.32 13.32 -0.84
C SER A 61 2.23 12.74 -1.75
N THR A 62 1.85 13.45 -2.80
CA THR A 62 0.85 12.96 -3.76
C THR A 62 1.40 11.86 -4.64
N HIS A 63 2.63 11.98 -5.15
CA HIS A 63 3.28 10.92 -5.92
C HIS A 63 3.52 9.68 -5.07
N HIS A 64 3.96 9.83 -3.82
CA HIS A 64 4.20 8.70 -2.93
C HIS A 64 2.92 7.96 -2.55
N ARG A 65 1.83 8.68 -2.26
CA ARG A 65 0.49 8.06 -2.08
C ARG A 65 0.01 7.32 -3.31
N ARG A 66 0.20 7.91 -4.51
CA ARG A 66 -0.15 7.27 -5.79
C ARG A 66 0.65 5.98 -6.00
N LEU A 67 1.92 5.96 -5.63
CA LEU A 67 2.78 4.77 -5.71
C LEU A 67 2.23 3.66 -4.82
N TRP A 68 1.94 3.96 -3.55
CA TRP A 68 1.39 3.00 -2.59
C TRP A 68 0.04 2.43 -3.01
N ARG A 69 -0.85 3.29 -3.55
CA ARG A 69 -2.11 2.83 -4.15
C ARG A 69 -1.87 1.87 -5.31
N ALA A 70 -0.91 2.17 -6.19
CA ALA A 70 -0.57 1.31 -7.31
C ALA A 70 0.05 -0.03 -6.84
N LEU A 71 0.88 0.00 -5.79
CA LEU A 71 1.49 -1.19 -5.18
C LEU A 71 0.45 -2.13 -4.59
N ILE A 72 -0.47 -1.62 -3.77
CA ILE A 72 -1.52 -2.45 -3.14
C ILE A 72 -2.47 -3.01 -4.19
N LEU A 73 -2.86 -2.21 -5.20
CA LEU A 73 -3.75 -2.63 -6.27
C LEU A 73 -3.05 -3.45 -7.39
N GLU A 74 -1.73 -3.69 -7.27
CA GLU A 74 -0.89 -4.39 -8.25
C GLU A 74 -0.99 -3.83 -9.69
N ASN A 75 -1.11 -2.50 -9.81
CA ASN A 75 -1.15 -1.83 -11.12
C ASN A 75 0.28 -1.59 -11.65
N ARG A 76 0.91 -2.63 -12.22
CA ARG A 76 2.31 -2.61 -12.67
C ARG A 76 2.69 -1.44 -13.57
N PRO A 77 1.95 -1.11 -14.65
CA PRO A 77 2.27 0.04 -15.49
C PRO A 77 2.29 1.36 -14.72
N LEU A 78 1.37 1.50 -13.76
CA LEU A 78 1.29 2.70 -12.93
C LEU A 78 2.40 2.76 -11.87
N ILE A 79 2.84 1.61 -11.35
CA ILE A 79 3.96 1.53 -10.39
C ILE A 79 5.23 2.12 -11.00
N GLU A 80 5.60 1.67 -12.20
CA GLU A 80 6.80 2.15 -12.90
C GLU A 80 6.71 3.65 -13.19
N GLN A 81 5.59 4.09 -13.77
CA GLN A 81 5.37 5.49 -14.09
C GLN A 81 5.48 6.39 -12.85
N VAL A 82 4.77 6.06 -11.77
CA VAL A 82 4.73 6.92 -10.58
C VAL A 82 6.06 6.89 -9.83
N ARG A 83 6.80 5.78 -9.89
CA ARG A 83 8.15 5.70 -9.32
C ARG A 83 9.13 6.63 -10.03
N ASP A 84 9.06 6.71 -11.36
CA ASP A 84 9.90 7.63 -12.13
C ASP A 84 9.54 9.10 -11.83
N GLU A 85 8.25 9.40 -11.69
CA GLU A 85 7.75 10.72 -11.26
C GLU A 85 8.28 11.08 -9.86
N LEU A 86 8.15 10.16 -8.89
CA LEU A 86 8.59 10.35 -7.52
C LEU A 86 10.12 10.52 -7.42
N THR A 87 10.89 9.64 -8.04
CA THR A 87 12.36 9.71 -8.06
C THR A 87 12.85 11.04 -8.63
N ARG A 88 12.25 11.50 -9.73
CA ARG A 88 12.60 12.78 -10.36
C ARG A 88 12.36 13.96 -9.43
N ASP A 89 11.25 13.95 -8.69
CA ASP A 89 10.91 15.04 -7.78
C ASP A 89 11.76 15.03 -6.51
N LEU A 90 12.10 13.86 -5.98
CA LEU A 90 13.02 13.71 -4.84
C LEU A 90 14.43 14.22 -5.17
N LEU A 91 14.94 13.89 -6.36
CA LEU A 91 16.25 14.37 -6.83
C LEU A 91 16.31 15.89 -6.93
N ARG A 92 15.20 16.56 -7.28
CA ARG A 92 15.14 18.03 -7.37
C ARG A 92 15.28 18.71 -6.01
N VAL A 93 14.90 18.04 -4.93
CA VAL A 93 14.96 18.57 -3.56
C VAL A 93 16.09 17.94 -2.74
N GLY A 94 16.91 17.10 -3.34
CA GLY A 94 18.05 16.46 -2.69
C GLY A 94 17.69 15.38 -1.67
N ILE A 95 16.45 14.89 -1.66
CA ILE A 95 16.05 13.77 -0.80
C ILE A 95 16.66 12.50 -1.38
N GLN A 96 17.38 11.78 -0.52
CA GLN A 96 18.06 10.55 -0.86
C GLN A 96 17.09 9.36 -0.89
N ALA A 97 17.47 8.29 -1.58
CA ALA A 97 16.61 7.12 -1.76
C ALA A 97 16.40 6.31 -0.47
N ASP A 98 17.34 6.37 0.48
CA ASP A 98 17.25 5.76 1.81
C ASP A 98 16.09 6.34 2.63
N VAL A 99 15.86 7.66 2.55
CA VAL A 99 14.70 8.31 3.17
C VAL A 99 13.39 7.71 2.65
N VAL A 100 13.29 7.44 1.35
CA VAL A 100 12.09 6.83 0.77
C VAL A 100 11.92 5.41 1.29
N GLU A 101 13.01 4.65 1.40
CA GLU A 101 13.02 3.29 1.95
C GLU A 101 12.55 3.29 3.42
N ASP A 102 13.00 4.24 4.24
CA ASP A 102 12.56 4.38 5.62
C ASP A 102 11.06 4.70 5.73
N ILE A 103 10.55 5.59 4.86
CA ILE A 103 9.12 5.90 4.80
C ILE A 103 8.32 4.67 4.36
N ASP A 104 8.78 3.97 3.33
CA ASP A 104 8.13 2.75 2.85
C ASP A 104 8.09 1.66 3.92
N ASN A 105 9.18 1.51 4.70
CA ASN A 105 9.24 0.60 5.83
C ASN A 105 8.25 0.99 6.93
N SER A 106 8.17 2.28 7.28
CA SER A 106 7.22 2.78 8.29
C SER A 106 5.76 2.49 7.89
N ILE A 107 5.41 2.73 6.61
CA ILE A 107 4.08 2.42 6.10
C ILE A 107 3.82 0.90 6.15
N MET A 108 4.79 0.08 5.73
CA MET A 108 4.67 -1.38 5.79
C MET A 108 4.41 -1.86 7.22
N GLU A 109 5.17 -1.37 8.20
CA GLU A 109 5.04 -1.72 9.60
C GLU A 109 3.65 -1.37 10.14
N GLU A 110 3.18 -0.13 9.91
CA GLU A 110 1.86 0.31 10.40
C GLU A 110 0.72 -0.51 9.77
N LEU A 111 0.79 -0.78 8.46
CA LEU A 111 -0.21 -1.60 7.77
C LEU A 111 -0.21 -3.05 8.29
N MET A 112 0.96 -3.65 8.55
CA MET A 112 1.05 -4.99 9.15
C MET A 112 0.45 -5.01 10.55
N ASP A 113 0.74 -4.00 11.36
CA ASP A 113 0.20 -3.84 12.71
C ASP A 113 -1.33 -3.78 12.70
N ILE A 114 -1.91 -3.03 11.75
CA ILE A 114 -3.35 -2.97 11.55
C ILE A 114 -3.89 -4.35 11.16
N VAL A 115 -3.23 -5.08 10.26
CA VAL A 115 -3.67 -6.43 9.87
C VAL A 115 -3.72 -7.35 11.10
N PHE A 116 -2.68 -7.34 11.94
CA PHE A 116 -2.62 -8.19 13.13
C PHE A 116 -3.65 -7.76 14.19
N LYS A 117 -3.83 -6.47 14.43
CA LYS A 117 -4.79 -5.95 15.42
C LYS A 117 -6.24 -6.16 14.97
N ARG A 118 -6.55 -5.83 13.72
CA ARG A 118 -7.92 -5.83 13.16
C ARG A 118 -8.44 -7.24 12.86
N PHE A 119 -7.58 -8.14 12.40
CA PHE A 119 -7.99 -9.50 11.98
C PHE A 119 -7.51 -10.60 12.93
N ARG A 120 -7.17 -10.26 14.18
CA ARG A 120 -6.74 -11.22 15.22
C ARG A 120 -7.65 -12.44 15.40
N SER A 121 -8.95 -12.28 15.15
CA SER A 121 -9.96 -13.35 15.30
C SER A 121 -10.20 -14.14 14.01
N SER A 122 -9.63 -13.73 12.88
CA SER A 122 -9.78 -14.38 11.58
C SER A 122 -8.41 -14.63 10.94
N ARG A 123 -7.87 -15.83 11.15
CA ARG A 123 -6.59 -16.26 10.59
C ARG A 123 -6.56 -16.19 9.07
N GLU A 124 -7.66 -16.55 8.41
CA GLU A 124 -7.78 -16.52 6.95
C GLU A 124 -7.71 -15.08 6.42
N ALA A 125 -8.43 -14.14 7.03
CA ALA A 125 -8.38 -12.73 6.63
C ALA A 125 -6.99 -12.13 6.87
N ALA A 126 -6.39 -12.39 8.05
CA ALA A 126 -5.04 -11.94 8.35
C ALA A 126 -4.03 -12.44 7.30
N LYS A 127 -4.07 -13.74 6.98
CA LYS A 127 -3.22 -14.34 5.95
C LYS A 127 -3.44 -13.69 4.58
N GLY A 128 -4.69 -13.47 4.18
CA GLY A 128 -5.03 -12.83 2.91
C GLY A 128 -4.45 -11.42 2.78
N PHE A 129 -4.65 -10.58 3.79
CA PHE A 129 -4.10 -9.22 3.80
C PHE A 129 -2.57 -9.21 3.91
N SER A 130 -1.96 -10.13 4.68
CA SER A 130 -0.51 -10.28 4.70
C SER A 130 0.08 -10.64 3.33
N LEU A 131 -0.62 -11.45 2.52
CA LEU A 131 -0.19 -11.75 1.15
C LEU A 131 -0.28 -10.52 0.23
N VAL A 132 -1.29 -9.67 0.40
CA VAL A 132 -1.38 -8.39 -0.31
C VAL A 132 -0.19 -7.49 0.04
N LEU A 133 0.15 -7.36 1.33
CA LEU A 133 1.31 -6.58 1.77
C LEU A 133 2.64 -7.16 1.27
N LEU A 134 2.80 -8.48 1.31
CA LEU A 134 4.01 -9.14 0.80
C LEU A 134 4.18 -8.91 -0.72
N SER A 135 3.08 -8.92 -1.46
CA SER A 135 3.08 -8.59 -2.88
C SER A 135 3.48 -7.12 -3.13
N ALA A 136 2.99 -6.18 -2.31
CA ALA A 136 3.41 -4.78 -2.38
C ALA A 136 4.91 -4.63 -2.08
N ALA A 137 5.39 -5.21 -0.98
CA ALA A 137 6.80 -5.18 -0.57
C ALA A 137 7.74 -5.76 -1.63
N SER A 138 7.33 -6.84 -2.28
CA SER A 138 8.11 -7.44 -3.38
C SER A 138 8.30 -6.46 -4.55
N ASN A 139 7.28 -5.64 -4.86
CA ASN A 139 7.37 -4.64 -5.92
C ASN A 139 8.15 -3.39 -5.50
N ILE A 140 8.20 -3.07 -4.20
CA ILE A 140 9.10 -2.05 -3.65
C ILE A 140 10.56 -2.51 -3.82
N GLY A 141 10.90 -3.71 -3.31
CA GLY A 141 12.26 -4.25 -3.33
C GLY A 141 12.79 -4.64 -4.72
N ALA A 142 11.93 -5.10 -5.63
CA ALA A 142 12.33 -5.46 -7.00
C ALA A 142 12.81 -4.27 -7.85
N SER A 143 12.67 -3.06 -7.33
CA SER A 143 12.91 -1.82 -8.07
C SER A 143 14.05 -1.00 -7.50
N ARG A 144 14.88 -1.60 -6.63
CA ARG A 144 16.16 -1.05 -6.22
C ARG A 144 16.98 -0.75 -7.49
N PRO A 145 17.16 0.53 -7.87
CA PRO A 145 18.23 0.85 -8.80
C PRO A 145 19.51 0.50 -8.06
N LEU A 146 20.42 -0.22 -8.73
CA LEU A 146 21.79 -0.34 -8.26
C LEU A 146 22.28 1.06 -7.91
N ALA A 147 22.77 1.20 -6.68
CA ALA A 147 23.39 2.40 -6.18
C ALA A 147 24.39 3.00 -7.19
N ALA A 148 24.40 4.33 -7.21
CA ALA A 148 25.53 5.24 -7.45
C ALA A 148 26.43 5.00 -8.67
#